data_AF-A0A7K7S129-F1
#
_entry.id   AF-A0A7K7S129-F1
#
_cell.length_a   1.000
_cell.length_b   1.000
_cell.length_c   1.000
_cell.angle_alpha   90.00
_cell.angle_beta   90.00
_cell.angle_gamma   90.00
#
_symmetry.space_group_name_H-M   'P 1'
#
loop_
_entity.id
_entity.type
_entity.pdbx_description
1 polymer ?
#
loop_
_entity_poly.entity_id
_entity_poly.type
_entity_poly.pdbx_seq_one_letter_code
_entity_poly.pdbx_strand_id
1 'polypeptide(L)'
;PAGGRAQVNQVVAHPSQPLTITASDDRAIRYLDNRTGHDCSLMLCHLCPLTCVTCVTSPVSPVSPHLCHLCHDCSLRLWHLSDHTCVQELPAHRRKHHEAVLAVAFHPRRALSASAGADALAKVFV
;
A
#
# COMPACT_ATOMS: atom_id res chain seq x y z
N PRO A 1 -27.97 7.80 -0.63
CA PRO A 1 -26.59 7.47 -1.08
C PRO A 1 -25.87 6.69 0.04
N ALA A 2 -25.78 5.36 -0.12
CA ALA A 2 -25.46 4.41 0.94
C ALA A 2 -24.08 4.66 1.57
N GLY A 3 -24.08 5.37 2.69
CA GLY A 3 -22.94 5.57 3.58
C GLY A 3 -22.67 4.36 4.45
N GLY A 4 -22.28 3.25 3.83
CA GLY A 4 -21.58 2.18 4.54
C GLY A 4 -20.10 2.55 4.58
N ARG A 5 -19.58 2.97 5.74
CA ARG A 5 -18.14 3.20 5.94
C ARG A 5 -17.43 1.86 5.70
N ALA A 6 -16.74 1.72 4.57
CA ALA A 6 -15.94 0.54 4.28
C ALA A 6 -14.88 0.36 5.39
N GLN A 7 -14.64 -0.88 5.79
CA GLN A 7 -13.65 -1.18 6.82
C GLN A 7 -12.27 -0.74 6.33
N VAL A 8 -11.58 0.04 7.18
CA VAL A 8 -10.18 0.41 6.96
C VAL A 8 -9.31 -0.68 7.58
N ASN A 9 -8.55 -1.36 6.74
CA ASN A 9 -7.68 -2.46 7.16
C ASN A 9 -6.30 -1.98 7.57
N GLN A 10 -5.83 -0.87 6.98
CA GLN A 10 -4.54 -0.30 7.33
C GLN A 10 -4.50 1.21 7.15
N VAL A 11 -3.73 1.87 8.02
CA VAL A 11 -3.47 3.30 8.00
C VAL A 11 -1.96 3.51 8.12
N VAL A 12 -1.42 4.41 7.29
CA VAL A 12 -0.01 4.79 7.35
C VAL A 12 0.14 6.29 7.20
N ALA A 13 0.92 6.90 8.09
CA ALA A 13 1.30 8.30 7.97
C ALA A 13 2.48 8.42 7.01
N HIS A 14 2.41 9.39 6.12
CA HIS A 14 3.54 9.73 5.27
C HIS A 14 4.65 10.33 6.14
N PRO A 15 5.90 9.87 6.02
CA PRO A 15 6.94 10.19 7.01
C PRO A 15 7.53 11.60 6.87
N SER A 16 7.28 12.32 5.77
CA SER A 16 7.78 13.69 5.57
C SER A 16 6.73 14.72 5.15
N GLN A 17 5.52 14.29 4.81
CA GLN A 17 4.43 15.17 4.35
C GLN A 17 3.26 15.00 5.31
N PRO A 18 2.41 16.04 5.50
CA PRO A 18 1.23 15.95 6.34
C PRO A 18 0.12 15.15 5.62
N LEU A 19 0.40 13.90 5.28
CA LEU A 19 -0.47 13.04 4.48
C LEU A 19 -0.67 11.72 5.22
N THR A 20 -1.91 11.26 5.31
CA THR A 20 -2.27 9.93 5.80
C THR A 20 -2.86 9.12 4.67
N ILE A 21 -2.47 7.86 4.56
CA ILE A 21 -2.89 6.96 3.50
C ILE A 21 -3.64 5.81 4.16
N THR A 22 -4.86 5.54 3.69
CA THR A 22 -5.70 4.47 4.23
C THR A 22 -6.06 3.47 3.14
N ALA A 23 -6.11 2.20 3.51
CA ALA A 23 -6.54 1.13 2.64
C ALA A 23 -7.78 0.45 3.20
N SER A 24 -8.77 0.24 2.33
CA SER A 24 -10.08 -0.25 2.72
C SER A 24 -10.62 -1.36 1.82
N ASP A 25 -11.59 -2.11 2.34
CA ASP A 25 -12.23 -3.22 1.63
C ASP A 25 -12.99 -2.81 0.37
N ASP A 26 -13.33 -1.52 0.23
CA ASP A 26 -13.92 -0.93 -0.97
C ASP A 26 -12.93 -0.75 -2.13
N ARG A 27 -11.72 -1.34 -2.00
CA ARG A 27 -10.67 -1.35 -3.05
C ARG A 27 -10.09 0.03 -3.32
N ALA A 28 -10.41 0.98 -2.45
CA ALA A 28 -9.97 2.34 -2.57
C ALA A 28 -8.81 2.62 -1.62
N ILE A 29 -7.92 3.47 -2.10
CA ILE A 29 -6.92 4.13 -1.28
C ILE A 29 -7.32 5.57 -1.18
N ARG A 30 -7.38 6.04 0.05
CA ARG A 30 -7.67 7.43 0.35
C ARG A 30 -6.41 8.09 0.86
N TYR A 31 -6.21 9.30 0.38
CA TYR A 31 -5.18 10.22 0.82
C TYR A 31 -5.87 11.32 1.61
N LEU A 32 -5.47 11.49 2.87
CA LEU A 32 -6.01 12.51 3.76
C LEU A 32 -4.92 13.53 4.06
N ASP A 33 -5.19 14.81 3.85
CA ASP A 33 -4.30 15.88 4.30
C ASP A 33 -4.52 16.11 5.79
N ASN A 34 -3.46 15.88 6.56
CA ASN A 34 -3.47 16.01 8.01
C ASN A 34 -3.57 17.47 8.48
N ARG A 35 -3.35 18.45 7.60
CA ARG A 35 -3.52 19.88 7.93
C ARG A 35 -4.98 20.29 7.90
N THR A 36 -5.72 19.82 6.89
CA THR A 36 -7.10 20.22 6.65
C THR A 36 -8.12 19.20 7.17
N GLY A 37 -7.71 17.96 7.37
CA GLY A 37 -8.59 16.85 7.74
C GLY A 37 -9.51 16.40 6.60
N HIS A 38 -9.23 16.82 5.38
CA HIS A 38 -10.02 16.51 4.19
C HIS A 38 -9.34 15.46 3.31
N ASP A 39 -10.17 14.72 2.56
CA ASP A 39 -9.71 13.79 1.53
C ASP A 39 -9.08 14.58 0.37
N CYS A 40 -7.82 14.30 0.06
CA CYS A 40 -7.09 14.91 -1.06
C CYS A 40 -7.32 14.17 -2.38
N SER A 41 -7.35 12.84 -2.32
CA SER A 41 -7.36 12.01 -3.51
C SER A 41 -7.87 10.60 -3.18
N LEU A 42 -8.44 9.96 -4.20
CA LEU A 42 -8.96 8.60 -4.19
C LEU A 42 -8.32 7.83 -5.34
N MET A 43 -7.67 6.70 -5.03
CA MET A 43 -7.15 5.79 -6.05
C MET A 43 -7.90 4.47 -5.98
N LEU A 44 -8.61 4.14 -7.07
CA LEU A 44 -9.18 2.82 -7.29
C LEU A 44 -8.12 1.96 -7.96
N CYS A 45 -7.51 1.08 -7.20
CA CYS A 45 -6.29 0.39 -7.61
C CYS A 45 -6.51 -1.11 -7.89
N HIS A 46 -7.63 -1.70 -7.44
CA HIS A 46 -7.81 -3.16 -7.47
C HIS A 46 -9.20 -3.64 -7.88
N LEU A 47 -9.22 -4.84 -8.48
CA LEU A 47 -10.43 -5.59 -8.82
C LEU A 47 -11.03 -6.36 -7.64
N CYS A 48 -10.35 -6.37 -6.48
CA CYS A 48 -10.72 -7.08 -5.25
C CYS A 48 -10.42 -6.20 -3.99
N PRO A 49 -11.04 -6.49 -2.82
CA PRO A 49 -10.81 -5.77 -1.54
C PRO A 49 -9.32 -5.65 -1.16
N LEU A 50 -8.90 -4.69 -0.33
CA LEU A 50 -7.48 -4.53 0.06
C LEU A 50 -7.22 -5.12 1.44
N THR A 51 -6.35 -6.11 1.60
CA THR A 51 -6.01 -6.65 2.95
C THR A 51 -4.90 -5.90 3.67
N CYS A 52 -3.91 -5.36 2.95
CA CYS A 52 -2.80 -4.63 3.56
C CYS A 52 -2.21 -3.57 2.61
N VAL A 53 -1.69 -2.50 3.19
CA VAL A 53 -1.01 -1.39 2.51
C VAL A 53 0.08 -0.81 3.40
N THR A 54 1.31 -0.80 2.91
CA THR A 54 2.40 -0.07 3.57
C THR A 54 2.90 1.03 2.66
N CYS A 55 3.32 2.13 3.27
CA CYS A 55 3.98 3.21 2.57
C CYS A 55 5.36 3.42 3.18
N VAL A 56 6.32 3.75 2.33
CA VAL A 56 7.63 4.19 2.78
C VAL A 56 8.04 5.39 1.96
N THR A 57 8.68 6.35 2.59
CA THR A 57 9.60 7.20 1.82
C THR A 57 10.84 6.37 1.56
N SER A 58 11.11 6.07 0.29
CA SER A 58 12.37 5.42 -0.05
C SER A 58 13.48 6.47 0.05
N PRO A 59 14.49 6.29 0.91
CA PRO A 59 15.67 7.17 0.91
C PRO A 59 16.54 6.97 -0.35
N VAL A 60 16.20 6.02 -1.22
CA VAL A 60 17.05 5.56 -2.34
C VAL A 60 16.80 6.34 -3.63
N SER A 61 15.67 7.05 -3.77
CA SER A 61 15.39 7.86 -4.96
C SER A 61 15.30 9.35 -4.61
N PRO A 62 16.32 10.16 -4.96
CA PRO A 62 16.26 11.62 -4.82
C PRO A 62 15.32 12.28 -5.85
N VAL A 63 14.75 11.53 -6.80
CA VAL A 63 13.90 12.03 -7.89
C VAL A 63 12.40 11.76 -7.63
N SER A 64 12.08 10.65 -6.96
CA SER A 64 10.70 10.24 -6.63
C SER A 64 10.66 9.62 -5.22
N PRO A 65 10.61 10.44 -4.16
CA PRO A 65 10.82 9.98 -2.79
C PRO A 65 9.64 9.19 -2.17
N HIS A 66 8.55 8.97 -2.91
CA HIS A 66 7.27 8.54 -2.34
C HIS A 66 6.73 7.29 -3.04
N LEU A 67 6.89 6.14 -2.38
CA LEU A 67 6.50 4.84 -2.89
C LEU A 67 5.59 4.13 -1.89
N CYS A 68 4.48 3.56 -2.35
CA CYS A 68 3.65 2.68 -1.53
C CYS A 68 3.57 1.29 -2.13
N HIS A 69 3.57 0.29 -1.25
CA HIS A 69 3.26 -1.10 -1.59
C HIS A 69 1.80 -1.40 -1.26
N LEU A 70 1.08 -1.90 -2.27
CA LEU A 70 -0.31 -2.29 -2.18
C LEU A 70 -0.45 -3.77 -2.54
N CYS A 71 -1.29 -4.51 -1.82
CA CYS A 71 -1.51 -5.91 -2.17
C CYS A 71 -2.88 -6.48 -1.75
N HIS A 72 -3.46 -7.28 -2.65
CA HIS A 72 -4.46 -8.30 -2.29
C HIS A 72 -4.54 -9.48 -3.29
N ASP A 73 -4.09 -9.34 -4.53
CA ASP A 73 -4.15 -10.38 -5.59
C ASP A 73 -2.93 -11.30 -5.61
N CYS A 74 -2.27 -11.49 -4.46
CA CYS A 74 -0.98 -12.18 -4.30
C CYS A 74 0.24 -11.47 -4.90
N SER A 75 0.02 -10.31 -5.50
CA SER A 75 1.08 -9.49 -6.10
C SER A 75 1.35 -8.26 -5.24
N LEU A 76 2.64 -7.96 -5.04
CA LEU A 76 3.06 -6.66 -4.50
C LEU A 76 3.08 -5.66 -5.65
N ARG A 77 2.44 -4.51 -5.46
CA ARG A 77 2.49 -3.41 -6.43
C ARG A 77 3.16 -2.19 -5.82
N LEU A 78 4.10 -1.62 -6.56
CA LEU A 78 4.81 -0.39 -6.23
C LEU A 78 4.16 0.78 -6.95
N TRP A 79 3.73 1.79 -6.20
CA TRP A 79 3.04 2.96 -6.75
C TRP A 79 3.82 4.25 -6.53
N HIS A 80 3.86 5.08 -7.56
CA HIS A 80 4.32 6.46 -7.45
C HIS A 80 3.18 7.33 -6.92
N LEU A 81 3.38 7.94 -5.75
CA LEU A 81 2.31 8.70 -5.10
C LEU A 81 1.91 9.97 -5.83
N SER A 82 2.86 10.65 -6.48
CA SER A 82 2.62 11.95 -7.14
C SER A 82 1.70 11.82 -8.35
N ASP A 83 1.93 10.81 -9.19
CA ASP A 83 1.22 10.65 -10.46
C ASP A 83 0.21 9.51 -10.44
N HIS A 84 0.05 8.85 -9.28
CA HIS A 84 -0.87 7.74 -9.10
C HIS A 84 -0.64 6.59 -10.08
N THR A 85 0.61 6.30 -10.43
CA THR A 85 0.99 5.27 -11.40
C THR A 85 1.56 4.02 -10.73
N CYS A 86 1.20 2.85 -11.24
CA CYS A 86 1.81 1.58 -10.85
C CYS A 86 3.14 1.42 -11.58
N VAL A 87 4.24 1.53 -10.85
CA VAL A 87 5.61 1.44 -11.39
C VAL A 87 6.03 -0.01 -11.58
N GLN A 88 5.61 -0.89 -10.67
CA GLN A 88 6.02 -2.28 -10.68
C GLN A 88 4.94 -3.19 -10.10
N GLU A 89 4.82 -4.39 -10.66
CA GLU A 89 3.99 -5.48 -10.14
C GLU A 89 4.87 -6.73 -10.00
N LEU A 90 4.80 -7.37 -8.83
CA LEU A 90 5.62 -8.52 -8.46
C LEU A 90 4.72 -9.63 -7.91
N PRO A 91 4.55 -10.76 -8.61
CA PRO A 91 3.87 -11.93 -8.07
C PRO A 91 4.67 -12.47 -6.87
N ALA A 92 4.16 -12.27 -5.66
CA ALA A 92 4.93 -12.48 -4.44
C ALA A 92 4.43 -13.68 -3.64
N HIS A 93 3.14 -13.93 -3.52
CA HIS A 93 2.62 -15.00 -2.66
C HIS A 93 1.66 -15.92 -3.42
N ARG A 94 1.16 -16.97 -2.75
CA ARG A 94 0.03 -17.76 -3.25
C ARG A 94 -1.20 -17.54 -2.37
N ARG A 95 -2.37 -17.53 -2.99
CA ARG A 95 -3.65 -17.42 -2.27
C ARG A 95 -3.90 -18.67 -1.44
N LYS A 96 -4.23 -18.52 -0.17
CA LYS A 96 -4.74 -19.59 0.72
C LYS A 96 -5.83 -19.02 1.61
N HIS A 97 -6.89 -19.80 1.87
CA HIS A 97 -8.01 -19.39 2.73
C HIS A 97 -8.64 -18.03 2.37
N HIS A 98 -8.73 -17.70 1.08
CA HIS A 98 -9.20 -16.39 0.59
C HIS A 98 -8.31 -15.19 0.98
N GLU A 99 -7.10 -15.45 1.47
CA GLU A 99 -6.10 -14.45 1.81
C GLU A 99 -4.87 -14.59 0.91
N ALA A 100 -4.09 -13.52 0.83
CA ALA A 100 -2.92 -13.42 -0.04
C ALA A 100 -1.73 -12.86 0.73
N VAL A 101 -1.41 -11.57 0.57
CA VAL A 101 -0.38 -10.90 1.37
C VAL A 101 -1.02 -10.28 2.59
N LEU A 102 -0.37 -10.50 3.72
CA LEU A 102 -0.83 -10.11 5.04
C LEU A 102 0.01 -8.96 5.60
N ALA A 103 1.29 -8.90 5.25
CA ALA A 103 2.18 -7.85 5.70
C ALA A 103 3.23 -7.52 4.64
N VAL A 104 3.63 -6.25 4.63
CA VAL A 104 4.71 -5.74 3.80
C VAL A 104 5.49 -4.72 4.62
N ALA A 105 6.81 -4.70 4.49
CA ALA A 105 7.69 -3.76 5.17
C ALA A 105 8.84 -3.33 4.26
N PHE A 106 9.34 -2.13 4.49
CA PHE A 106 10.55 -1.63 3.86
C PHE A 106 11.66 -1.46 4.88
N HIS A 107 12.90 -1.68 4.46
CA HIS A 107 14.05 -1.37 5.29
C HIS A 107 14.27 0.16 5.31
N PRO A 108 14.51 0.79 6.48
CA PRO A 108 14.53 2.24 6.61
C PRO A 108 15.71 2.94 5.92
N ARG A 109 16.74 2.20 5.49
CA ARG A 109 17.99 2.75 4.92
C ARG A 109 18.50 2.04 3.67
N ARG A 110 17.99 0.85 3.37
CA ARG A 110 18.51 -0.01 2.30
C ARG A 110 17.38 -0.21 1.31
N ALA A 111 17.71 -0.42 0.05
CA ALA A 111 16.77 -0.83 -0.98
C ALA A 111 16.31 -2.28 -0.74
N LEU A 112 15.69 -2.54 0.41
CA LEU A 112 15.18 -3.85 0.78
C LEU A 112 13.71 -3.69 1.11
N SER A 113 12.91 -4.63 0.64
CA SER A 113 11.53 -4.79 1.09
C SER A 113 11.28 -6.24 1.47
N ALA A 114 10.30 -6.47 2.32
CA ALA A 114 9.88 -7.80 2.73
C ALA A 114 8.36 -7.90 2.68
N SER A 115 7.86 -9.10 2.43
CA SER A 115 6.44 -9.43 2.48
C SER A 115 6.21 -10.75 3.19
N ALA A 116 5.04 -10.90 3.80
CA ALA A 116 4.56 -12.14 4.38
C ALA A 116 3.12 -12.41 3.91
N GLY A 117 2.79 -13.66 3.65
CA GLY A 117 1.50 -14.04 3.09
C GLY A 117 0.90 -15.32 3.67
N ALA A 118 -0.34 -15.59 3.29
CA ALA A 118 -1.15 -16.73 3.70
C ALA A 118 -0.57 -18.08 3.23
N ASP A 119 0.39 -18.07 2.32
CA ASP A 119 1.16 -19.24 1.89
C ASP A 119 2.18 -19.72 2.94
N ALA A 120 2.24 -19.07 4.11
CA ALA A 120 3.18 -19.32 5.20
C ALA A 120 4.64 -19.04 4.81
N LEU A 121 4.85 -18.13 3.86
CA LEU A 121 6.17 -17.68 3.45
C LEU A 121 6.37 -16.21 3.84
N ALA A 122 7.62 -15.89 4.19
CA ALA A 122 8.15 -14.53 4.17
C ALA A 122 9.18 -14.42 3.03
N LYS A 123 9.14 -13.32 2.29
CA LYS A 123 10.03 -13.06 1.16
C LYS A 123 10.74 -11.72 1.35
N VAL A 124 11.99 -11.64 0.91
CA VAL A 124 12.81 -10.42 0.92
C VAL A 124 13.21 -10.11 -0.52
N PHE A 125 13.06 -8.85 -0.90
CA PHE A 125 13.38 -8.32 -2.23
C PHE A 125 14.52 -7.32 -2.09
N VAL A 126 15.47 -7.42 -3.03
CA VAL A 126 16.71 -6.63 -3.17
C VAL A 126 16.69 -5.86 -4.47
#